data_AF-A0A947HAM7-F1
#
_entry.id   AF-A0A947HAM7-F1
#
_cell.length_a   1.000
_cell.length_b   1.000
_cell.length_c   1.000
_cell.angle_alpha   90.00
_cell.angle_beta   90.00
_cell.angle_gamma   90.00
#
_symmetry.space_group_name_H-M   'P 1'
#
loop_
_entity.id
_entity.type
_entity.pdbx_description
1 polymer ?
#
loop_
_entity_poly.entity_id
_entity_poly.type
_entity_poly.pdbx_seq_one_letter_code
_entity_poly.pdbx_strand_id
1 'polypeptide(L)'
;MKTCPSCYVELQLAQKNGIEIDYCPQCRGVWLDYGELEKIIERSSQIGAAPANYPSPYPPPAYPPAAAYSSAYPDPHDPGYEEAKATYRMHKKMRKHKHHPLASFLEEVFDVFD
;
A
#
# COMPACT_ATOMS: atom_id res chain seq x y z
N MET A 1 -7.83 -13.13 -22.43
CA MET A 1 -8.01 -11.71 -22.08
C MET A 1 -7.87 -11.56 -20.59
N LYS A 2 -7.04 -10.62 -20.13
CA LYS A 2 -6.83 -10.36 -18.71
C LYS A 2 -7.78 -9.26 -18.24
N THR A 3 -8.30 -9.39 -17.03
CA THR A 3 -9.26 -8.45 -16.45
C THR A 3 -8.67 -7.83 -15.20
N CYS A 4 -8.80 -6.51 -15.04
CA CYS A 4 -8.42 -5.84 -13.82
C CYS A 4 -9.32 -6.29 -12.66
N PRO A 5 -8.80 -6.84 -11.54
CA PRO A 5 -9.61 -7.25 -10.40
C PRO A 5 -10.13 -6.08 -9.56
N SER A 6 -9.62 -4.86 -9.78
CA SER A 6 -10.11 -3.66 -9.10
C SER A 6 -11.25 -2.98 -9.86
N CYS A 7 -11.21 -2.99 -11.19
CA CYS A 7 -12.18 -2.27 -12.04
C CYS A 7 -13.08 -3.20 -12.86
N TYR A 8 -12.75 -4.49 -12.93
CA TYR A 8 -13.42 -5.50 -13.75
C TYR A 8 -13.51 -5.16 -15.25
N VAL A 9 -12.57 -4.34 -15.74
CA VAL A 9 -12.42 -3.99 -17.16
C VAL A 9 -11.25 -4.75 -17.79
N GLU A 10 -11.25 -4.84 -19.11
CA GLU A 10 -10.15 -5.44 -19.87
C GLU A 10 -8.87 -4.61 -19.74
N LEU A 11 -7.76 -5.31 -19.53
CA LEU A 11 -6.43 -4.69 -19.55
C LEU A 11 -6.00 -4.41 -20.99
N GLN A 12 -5.34 -3.27 -21.19
CA GLN A 12 -4.76 -2.89 -22.47
C GLN A 12 -3.26 -3.20 -22.47
N LEU A 13 -2.78 -3.72 -23.60
CA LEU A 13 -1.36 -3.96 -23.82
C LEU A 13 -0.66 -2.65 -24.19
N ALA A 14 0.42 -2.33 -23.49
CA ALA A 14 1.33 -1.25 -23.84
C ALA A 14 2.76 -1.78 -23.97
N GLN A 15 3.53 -1.20 -24.89
CA GLN A 15 4.95 -1.51 -25.03
C GLN A 15 5.76 -0.35 -24.46
N LYS A 16 6.50 -0.57 -23.37
CA LYS A 16 7.40 0.42 -22.77
C LYS A 16 8.82 -0.11 -22.74
N ASN A 17 9.77 0.63 -23.31
CA ASN A 17 11.19 0.25 -23.35
C ASN A 17 11.42 -1.17 -23.89
N GLY A 18 10.60 -1.60 -24.87
CA GLY A 18 10.67 -2.95 -25.45
C GLY A 18 10.13 -4.07 -24.55
N ILE A 19 9.38 -3.74 -23.50
CA ILE A 19 8.70 -4.67 -22.60
C ILE A 19 7.19 -4.50 -22.80
N GLU A 20 6.50 -5.61 -23.03
CA GLU A 20 5.04 -5.66 -23.06
C GLU A 20 4.52 -5.63 -21.62
N ILE A 21 3.58 -4.73 -21.34
CA ILE A 21 2.95 -4.57 -20.03
C ILE A 21 1.44 -4.44 -20.21
N ASP A 22 0.67 -5.08 -19.34
CA ASP A 22 -0.78 -4.91 -19.31
C ASP A 22 -1.14 -3.81 -18.31
N TYR A 23 -1.94 -2.82 -18.72
CA TYR A 23 -2.39 -1.74 -17.84
C TYR A 23 -3.90 -1.52 -17.89
N CYS A 24 -4.46 -1.07 -16.78
CA CYS A 24 -5.88 -0.74 -16.67
C CYS A 24 -6.12 0.74 -17.03
N PRO A 25 -6.95 1.08 -18.02
CA PRO A 25 -7.22 2.48 -18.38
C PRO A 25 -8.06 3.24 -17.34
N GLN A 26 -8.67 2.55 -16.37
CA GLN A 26 -9.53 3.15 -15.35
C GLN A 26 -8.76 3.51 -14.07
N CYS A 27 -8.09 2.53 -13.45
CA CYS A 27 -7.34 2.75 -12.22
C CYS A 27 -5.83 2.96 -12.43
N ARG A 28 -5.36 2.81 -13.68
CA ARG A 28 -3.93 2.93 -14.05
C ARG A 28 -3.03 1.88 -13.38
N GLY A 29 -3.61 0.78 -12.90
CA GLY A 29 -2.86 -0.34 -12.36
C GLY A 29 -2.13 -1.10 -13.46
N VAL A 30 -0.86 -1.47 -13.20
CA VAL A 30 -0.01 -2.26 -14.10
C VAL A 30 0.02 -3.70 -13.61
N TRP A 31 -0.12 -4.64 -14.55
CA TRP A 31 -0.16 -6.08 -14.35
C TRP A 31 1.00 -6.71 -15.10
N LEU A 32 1.84 -7.44 -14.38
CA LEU A 32 3.04 -8.07 -14.91
C LEU A 32 2.97 -9.57 -14.71
N ASP A 33 3.27 -10.33 -15.75
CA ASP A 33 3.44 -11.79 -15.67
C ASP A 33 4.82 -12.17 -15.10
N TYR A 34 4.97 -13.43 -14.69
CA TYR A 34 6.18 -13.96 -14.02
C TYR A 34 7.49 -13.79 -14.83
N GLY A 35 7.44 -13.57 -16.15
CA GLY A 35 8.62 -13.28 -16.98
C GLY A 35 8.77 -11.83 -17.42
N GLU A 36 7.77 -10.96 -17.19
CA GLU A 36 7.84 -9.54 -17.52
C GLU A 36 8.55 -8.74 -16.42
N LEU A 37 8.30 -9.11 -15.16
CA LEU A 37 8.94 -8.49 -14.00
C LEU A 37 10.47 -8.65 -14.03
N GLU A 38 10.98 -9.83 -14.38
CA GLU A 38 12.41 -10.08 -14.47
C GLU A 38 13.09 -9.22 -15.54
N LYS A 39 12.45 -9.06 -16.71
CA LYS A 39 12.93 -8.19 -17.80
C LYS A 39 12.97 -6.72 -17.38
N ILE A 40 11.99 -6.28 -16.59
CA ILE A 40 11.95 -4.92 -16.04
C ILE A 40 13.10 -4.72 -15.05
N ILE A 41 13.33 -5.67 -14.14
CA ILE A 41 14.41 -5.59 -13.15
C ILE A 41 15.78 -5.52 -13.84
N GLU A 42 16.04 -6.41 -14.80
CA GLU A 42 17.30 -6.45 -15.54
C GLU A 42 17.57 -5.11 -16.26
N ARG A 43 16.57 -4.56 -16.95
CA ARG A 43 16.72 -3.31 -17.68
C ARG A 43 16.78 -2.08 -16.77
N SER A 44 16.06 -2.09 -15.64
CA SER A 44 16.12 -1.01 -14.66
C SER A 44 17.51 -0.86 -14.04
N SER A 45 18.22 -1.97 -13.84
CA SER A 45 19.60 -1.95 -13.32
C SER A 45 20.59 -1.26 -14.27
N GLN A 46 20.30 -1.27 -15.58
CA GLN A 46 21.14 -0.65 -16.60
C GLN A 46 20.82 0.84 -16.81
N ILE A 47 19.55 1.23 -16.61
CA ILE A 47 19.06 2.61 -16.81
C ILE A 47 19.18 3.45 -15.53
N GLY A 48 19.32 2.81 -14.37
CA GLY A 48 19.61 3.49 -13.12
C GLY A 48 19.88 2.49 -12.02
N ALA A 49 21.16 2.28 -11.71
CA ALA A 49 21.50 2.05 -10.32
C ALA A 49 20.90 3.23 -9.55
N ALA A 50 19.77 3.01 -8.88
CA ALA A 50 19.26 3.94 -7.89
C ALA A 50 20.48 4.31 -7.03
N PRO A 51 20.86 5.60 -6.91
CA PRO A 51 21.89 5.92 -5.95
C PRO A 51 21.43 5.32 -4.63
N ALA A 52 22.31 4.61 -3.92
CA ALA A 52 22.04 4.02 -2.60
C ALA A 52 21.65 5.08 -1.52
N ASN A 53 21.38 6.30 -1.97
CA ASN A 53 21.04 7.50 -1.25
C ASN A 53 19.72 8.06 -1.80
N TYR A 54 18.65 7.26 -1.77
CA TYR A 54 17.31 7.82 -1.76
C TYR A 54 17.03 8.28 -0.31
N PRO A 55 16.90 9.59 -0.04
CA PRO A 55 16.45 10.04 1.26
C PRO A 55 15.00 9.58 1.41
N SER A 56 14.79 8.49 2.16
CA SER A 56 13.46 8.14 2.61
C SER A 56 12.98 9.27 3.52
N PRO A 57 11.89 9.99 3.17
CA PRO A 57 11.32 10.99 4.09
C PRO A 57 10.76 10.33 5.36
N TYR A 58 10.65 9.00 5.37
CA TYR A 58 10.26 8.22 6.54
C TYR A 58 11.49 7.59 7.20
N PRO A 59 11.77 7.91 8.48
CA PRO A 59 12.72 7.12 9.25
C PRO A 59 12.21 5.68 9.35
N PRO A 60 13.09 4.67 9.38
CA PRO A 60 12.68 3.31 9.68
C PRO A 60 11.92 3.30 11.01
N PRO A 61 10.84 2.50 11.14
CA PRO A 61 10.12 2.41 12.40
C PRO A 61 11.09 1.94 13.49
N ALA A 62 11.18 2.72 14.57
CA ALA A 62 11.91 2.32 15.76
C ALA A 62 11.15 1.17 16.41
N TYR A 63 11.58 -0.06 16.16
CA TYR A 63 11.02 -1.22 16.83
C TYR A 63 11.36 -1.14 18.33
N PRO A 64 10.37 -1.30 19.22
CA PRO A 64 10.67 -1.39 20.64
C PRO A 64 11.54 -2.64 20.90
N PRO A 65 12.41 -2.62 21.93
CA PRO A 65 13.13 -3.83 22.33
C PRO A 65 12.12 -4.93 22.66
N ALA A 66 12.47 -6.19 22.39
CA ALA A 66 11.56 -7.34 22.56
C ALA A 66 10.89 -7.39 23.95
N ALA A 67 11.57 -6.89 24.99
CA ALA A 67 11.03 -6.79 26.35
C ALA A 67 9.81 -5.86 26.50
N ALA A 68 9.65 -4.86 25.62
CA ALA A 68 8.51 -3.94 25.64
C ALA A 68 7.28 -4.51 24.89
N TYR A 69 7.44 -5.58 24.11
CA TYR A 69 6.33 -6.18 23.37
C TYR A 69 5.29 -6.85 24.31
N SER A 70 5.75 -7.42 25.43
CA SER A 70 4.88 -8.11 26.39
C SER A 70 3.95 -7.17 27.15
N SER A 71 4.30 -5.89 27.30
CA SER A 71 3.46 -4.90 28.00
C SER A 71 2.40 -4.25 27.11
N ALA A 72 2.43 -4.50 25.78
CA ALA A 72 1.55 -3.84 24.83
C ALA A 72 0.17 -4.51 24.70
N TYR A 73 0.02 -5.76 25.17
CA TYR A 73 -1.25 -6.48 25.13
C TYR A 73 -1.77 -6.69 26.55
N PRO A 74 -3.00 -6.25 26.87
CA PRO A 74 -3.59 -6.53 28.17
C PRO A 74 -3.74 -8.04 28.33
N ASP A 75 -3.19 -8.56 29.42
CA ASP A 75 -3.26 -9.98 29.77
C ASP A 75 -4.74 -10.39 29.92
N PRO A 76 -5.22 -11.41 29.18
CA PRO A 76 -6.60 -11.88 29.31
C PRO A 76 -6.98 -12.40 30.71
N HIS A 77 -6.00 -12.69 31.56
CA HIS A 77 -6.20 -13.16 32.94
C HIS A 77 -6.16 -12.03 33.98
N ASP A 78 -5.94 -10.78 33.58
CA ASP A 78 -5.97 -9.65 34.49
C ASP A 78 -7.43 -9.33 34.92
N PRO A 79 -7.70 -9.12 36.23
CA PRO A 79 -9.03 -8.77 36.71
C PRO A 79 -9.65 -7.52 36.07
N GLY A 80 -8.83 -6.59 35.55
CA GLY A 80 -9.26 -5.38 34.85
C GLY A 80 -9.56 -5.58 33.36
N TYR A 81 -9.33 -6.77 32.80
CA TYR A 81 -9.51 -7.05 31.37
C TYR A 81 -10.95 -6.83 30.89
N GLU A 82 -11.95 -7.29 31.66
CA GLU A 82 -13.36 -7.16 31.28
C GLU A 82 -13.85 -5.70 31.32
N GLU A 83 -13.35 -4.90 32.26
CA GLU A 83 -13.67 -3.47 32.35
C GLU A 83 -13.05 -2.68 31.18
N ALA A 84 -11.80 -2.95 30.84
CA ALA A 84 -11.12 -2.37 29.67
C ALA A 84 -11.85 -2.70 28.35
N LYS A 85 -12.36 -3.93 28.23
CA LYS A 85 -13.13 -4.36 27.05
C LYS A 85 -14.48 -3.66 26.96
N ALA A 86 -15.16 -3.43 28.09
CA ALA A 86 -16.41 -2.69 28.15
C ALA A 86 -16.25 -1.23 27.71
N THR A 87 -15.21 -0.54 28.19
CA THR A 87 -14.92 0.86 27.84
C THR A 87 -14.54 1.02 26.36
N TYR A 88 -13.73 0.11 25.81
CA TYR A 88 -13.41 0.08 24.38
C TYR A 88 -14.67 -0.09 23.50
N ARG A 89 -15.58 -0.98 23.90
CA ARG A 89 -16.84 -1.24 23.19
C ARG A 89 -17.76 -0.01 23.19
N MET A 90 -17.79 0.76 24.28
CA MET A 90 -18.54 2.01 24.38
C MET A 90 -17.98 3.10 23.45
N HIS A 91 -16.67 3.35 23.49
CA HIS A 91 -16.02 4.34 22.62
C HIS A 91 -16.21 4.05 21.12
N LYS A 92 -16.17 2.77 20.72
CA LYS A 92 -16.39 2.38 19.32
C LYS A 92 -17.81 2.65 18.83
N LYS A 93 -18.83 2.52 19.69
CA LYS A 93 -20.22 2.84 19.34
C LYS A 93 -20.39 4.34 19.05
N MET A 94 -19.67 5.22 19.73
CA MET A 94 -19.79 6.67 19.56
C MET A 94 -19.11 7.22 18.30
N ARG A 95 -18.09 6.53 17.76
CA ARG A 95 -17.30 7.01 16.61
C ARG A 95 -17.94 6.76 15.24
N LYS A 96 -19.03 5.98 15.16
CA LYS A 96 -19.67 5.61 13.88
C LYS A 96 -20.48 6.73 13.19
N HIS A 97 -20.61 7.92 13.79
CA HIS A 97 -21.46 9.01 13.27
C HIS A 97 -20.72 10.22 12.64
N LYS A 98 -19.45 10.10 12.23
CA LYS A 98 -18.76 11.21 11.54
C LYS A 98 -18.38 10.85 10.10
N HIS A 99 -19.01 11.53 9.14
CA HIS A 99 -18.75 11.48 7.70
C HIS A 99 -17.33 11.94 7.34
N HIS A 100 -16.80 11.47 6.21
CA HIS A 100 -15.45 11.77 5.73
C HIS A 100 -15.51 12.34 4.29
N PRO A 101 -15.08 13.60 4.03
CA PRO A 101 -14.88 14.13 2.69
C PRO A 101 -13.39 14.07 2.35
N LEU A 102 -12.96 13.07 1.58
CA LEU A 102 -11.60 13.03 1.00
C LEU A 102 -11.69 12.67 -0.48
N ALA A 103 -11.97 13.67 -1.31
CA ALA A 103 -12.03 13.54 -2.76
C ALA A 103 -11.08 14.52 -3.48
N SER A 104 -9.95 14.92 -2.88
CA SER A 104 -9.18 16.08 -3.39
C SER A 104 -7.67 15.89 -3.53
N PHE A 105 -7.11 14.69 -3.37
CA PHE A 105 -5.64 14.52 -3.29
C PHE A 105 -5.00 13.77 -4.49
N LEU A 106 -5.75 13.35 -5.51
CA LEU A 106 -5.24 12.44 -6.57
C LEU A 106 -5.21 13.01 -7.99
N GLU A 107 -5.20 14.33 -8.17
CA GLU A 107 -5.07 14.95 -9.49
C GLU A 107 -3.65 15.41 -9.86
N GLU A 108 -2.68 15.43 -8.94
CA GLU A 108 -1.38 16.09 -9.18
C GLU A 108 -0.25 15.16 -9.65
N VAL A 109 -0.52 13.86 -9.89
CA VAL A 109 0.52 12.85 -10.26
C VAL A 109 0.55 12.53 -11.77
N PHE A 110 -0.35 13.11 -12.57
CA PHE A 110 -0.56 12.71 -13.97
C PHE A 110 0.21 13.48 -15.05
N ASP A 111 1.13 14.38 -14.68
CA ASP A 111 1.92 15.17 -15.64
C ASP A 111 3.28 14.54 -16.04
N VAL A 112 3.53 13.26 -15.69
CA VAL A 112 4.78 12.55 -16.00
C VAL A 112 4.59 11.44 -17.05
N PHE A 113 3.37 11.24 -17.53
CA PHE A 113 3.03 10.19 -18.51
C PHE A 113 2.31 10.75 -19.76
N ASP A 114 2.74 11.91 -20.26
CA ASP A 114 2.63 12.30 -21.68
C ASP A 114 4.02 12.33 -22.32
#